data_AF-A0A2N9Y3C0-F1
#
_entry.id   AF-A0A2N9Y3C0-F1
#
_cell.length_a   1.000
_cell.length_b   1.000
_cell.length_c   1.000
_cell.angle_alpha   90.00
_cell.angle_beta   90.00
_cell.angle_gamma   90.00
#
_symmetry.space_group_name_H-M   'P 1'
#
loop_
_entity.id
_entity.type
_entity.pdbx_description
1 polymer ?
#
loop_
_entity_poly.entity_id
_entity_poly.type
_entity_poly.pdbx_seq_one_letter_code
_entity_poly.pdbx_strand_id
1 'polypeptide(L)'
;MKQFFFIMCCCLALTACGKRISTSNLPQSCQDLFKRWDELIVKLESNSNIPAFYVQYEKDDRAIMLNSAQKIEVSKKVSMCEYLKRSVDEKLQALASDPHGLDDHIQKIEKQNNYN
;
A
#
# COMPACT_ATOMS: atom_id res chain seq x y z
N MET A 1 -18.85 -1.97 -50.80
CA MET A 1 -17.60 -2.35 -50.10
C MET A 1 -17.54 -1.60 -48.77
N LYS A 2 -17.12 -2.31 -47.72
CA LYS A 2 -17.08 -1.91 -46.31
C LYS A 2 -16.37 -0.58 -46.08
N GLN A 3 -16.86 0.22 -45.13
CA GLN A 3 -16.04 0.81 -44.07
C GLN A 3 -16.94 1.37 -42.96
N PHE A 4 -16.96 0.65 -41.84
CA PHE A 4 -17.51 1.13 -40.58
C PHE A 4 -16.47 2.02 -39.92
N PHE A 5 -16.82 3.29 -39.68
CA PHE A 5 -16.04 4.19 -38.83
C PHE A 5 -16.21 3.74 -37.38
N PHE A 6 -15.21 3.03 -36.87
CA PHE A 6 -15.13 2.69 -35.46
C PHE A 6 -14.63 3.90 -34.67
N ILE A 7 -15.47 4.27 -33.70
CA ILE A 7 -15.32 5.20 -32.58
C ILE A 7 -13.86 5.26 -32.09
N MET A 8 -13.21 6.41 -32.30
CA MET A 8 -12.01 6.78 -31.58
C MET A 8 -12.45 7.37 -30.23
N CYS A 9 -12.67 6.47 -29.26
CA CYS A 9 -12.87 6.86 -27.87
C CYS A 9 -11.51 7.34 -27.36
N CYS A 10 -11.33 8.65 -27.26
CA CYS A 10 -10.23 9.26 -26.53
C CYS A 10 -10.33 8.86 -25.06
N CYS A 11 -9.85 7.65 -24.73
CA CYS A 11 -9.41 7.35 -23.38
C CYS A 11 -8.25 8.29 -23.11
N LEU A 12 -8.56 9.39 -22.42
CA LEU A 12 -7.64 10.12 -21.57
C LEU A 12 -6.87 9.08 -20.76
N ALA A 13 -5.71 8.69 -21.29
CA ALA A 13 -4.70 8.01 -20.52
C ALA A 13 -4.36 9.00 -19.42
N LEU A 14 -4.96 8.78 -18.24
CA LEU A 14 -4.47 9.28 -16.99
C LEU A 14 -3.04 8.76 -16.89
N THR A 15 -2.11 9.53 -17.44
CA THR A 15 -0.70 9.43 -17.15
C THR A 15 -0.57 9.79 -15.68
N ALA A 16 -0.81 8.81 -14.81
CA ALA A 16 -0.31 8.79 -13.47
C ALA A 16 1.23 8.69 -13.59
N CYS A 17 1.85 9.81 -13.98
CA CYS A 17 3.26 10.08 -13.81
C CYS A 17 3.53 10.32 -12.31
N GLY A 18 3.11 9.39 -11.46
CA GLY A 18 3.74 9.24 -10.17
C GLY A 18 5.13 8.70 -10.46
N LYS A 19 6.19 9.47 -10.16
CA LYS A 19 7.54 8.92 -10.09
C LYS A 19 7.43 7.60 -9.32
N ARG A 20 7.64 6.45 -9.97
CA ARG A 20 7.80 5.19 -9.25
C ARG A 20 9.07 5.36 -8.44
N ILE A 21 8.91 5.69 -7.17
CA ILE A 21 10.02 5.76 -6.23
C ILE A 21 10.54 4.33 -6.11
N SER A 22 11.70 4.08 -6.71
CA SER A 22 12.24 2.73 -6.84
C SER A 22 12.75 2.24 -5.49
N THR A 23 12.29 1.05 -5.08
CA THR A 23 12.80 0.33 -3.91
C THR A 23 14.08 -0.44 -4.23
N SER A 24 14.50 -0.51 -5.51
CA SER A 24 15.66 -1.28 -5.98
C SER A 24 16.99 -0.94 -5.31
N ASN A 25 17.10 0.28 -4.77
CA ASN A 25 18.32 0.76 -4.12
C ASN A 25 18.32 0.53 -2.59
N LEU A 26 17.28 -0.12 -2.06
CA LEU A 26 17.17 -0.46 -0.64
C LEU A 26 17.65 -1.89 -0.38
N PRO A 27 18.06 -2.23 0.85
CA PRO A 27 18.35 -3.61 1.25
C PRO A 27 17.18 -4.56 0.95
N GLN A 28 17.47 -5.84 0.75
CA GLN A 28 16.46 -6.85 0.37
C GLN A 28 15.26 -6.88 1.31
N SER A 29 15.49 -6.80 2.64
CA SER A 29 14.41 -6.80 3.62
C SER A 29 13.42 -5.63 3.43
N CYS A 30 13.89 -4.47 2.97
CA CYS A 30 13.02 -3.35 2.63
C CYS A 30 12.30 -3.56 1.30
N GLN A 31 12.95 -4.15 0.30
CA GLN A 31 12.28 -4.52 -0.95
C GLN A 31 11.13 -5.50 -0.69
N ASP A 32 11.36 -6.49 0.17
CA ASP A 32 10.36 -7.48 0.57
C ASP A 32 9.20 -6.82 1.36
N LEU A 33 9.51 -5.92 2.29
CA LEU A 33 8.50 -5.10 2.98
C LEU A 33 7.60 -4.38 1.98
N PHE A 34 8.16 -3.59 1.06
CA PHE A 34 7.35 -2.79 0.15
C PHE A 34 6.54 -3.64 -0.82
N LYS A 35 7.06 -4.79 -1.24
CA LYS A 35 6.30 -5.77 -2.02
C LYS A 35 5.09 -6.31 -1.26
N ARG A 36 5.26 -6.64 0.03
CA ARG A 36 4.16 -7.12 0.89
C ARG A 36 3.16 -6.01 1.21
N TRP A 37 3.63 -4.77 1.36
CA TRP A 37 2.74 -3.63 1.57
C TRP A 37 1.92 -3.31 0.32
N ASP A 38 2.51 -3.44 -0.87
CA ASP A 38 1.78 -3.34 -2.15
C ASP A 38 0.69 -4.42 -2.25
N GLU A 39 1.01 -5.66 -1.87
CA GLU A 39 0.01 -6.73 -1.77
C GLU A 39 -1.12 -6.37 -0.79
N LEU A 40 -0.79 -5.82 0.38
CA LEU A 40 -1.77 -5.38 1.37
C LEU A 40 -2.70 -4.32 0.79
N ILE A 41 -2.16 -3.27 0.17
CA ILE A 41 -2.96 -2.18 -0.43
C ILE A 41 -3.93 -2.74 -1.48
N VAL A 42 -3.46 -3.62 -2.38
CA VAL A 42 -4.33 -4.24 -3.38
C VAL A 42 -5.46 -5.04 -2.73
N LYS A 43 -5.18 -5.81 -1.68
CA LYS A 43 -6.21 -6.57 -0.96
C LYS A 43 -7.23 -5.65 -0.29
N LEU A 44 -6.77 -4.58 0.34
CA LEU A 44 -7.64 -3.58 0.97
C LEU A 44 -8.55 -2.90 -0.05
N GLU A 45 -8.00 -2.48 -1.20
CA GLU A 45 -8.77 -1.87 -2.30
C GLU A 45 -9.83 -2.82 -2.88
N SER A 46 -9.56 -4.12 -2.87
CA SER A 46 -10.49 -5.14 -3.37
C SER A 46 -11.58 -5.55 -2.37
N ASN A 47 -11.46 -5.16 -1.11
CA ASN A 47 -12.39 -5.56 -0.05
C ASN A 47 -13.38 -4.43 0.27
N SER A 48 -14.65 -4.64 -0.07
CA SER A 48 -15.72 -3.64 0.14
C SER A 48 -16.04 -3.32 1.60
N ASN A 49 -15.59 -4.16 2.55
CA ASN A 49 -15.75 -3.91 3.98
C ASN A 49 -14.71 -2.95 4.54
N ILE A 50 -13.61 -2.72 3.81
CA ILE A 50 -12.55 -1.82 4.24
C ILE A 50 -12.92 -0.39 3.84
N PRO A 51 -13.00 0.55 4.80
CA PRO A 51 -13.33 1.92 4.47
C PRO A 51 -12.18 2.62 3.74
N ALA A 52 -12.52 3.49 2.79
CA ALA A 52 -11.54 4.17 1.93
C ALA A 52 -10.47 4.96 2.71
N PHE A 53 -10.81 5.53 3.87
CA PHE A 53 -9.84 6.24 4.71
C PHE A 53 -8.71 5.32 5.18
N TYR A 54 -9.02 4.05 5.47
CA TYR A 54 -8.02 3.10 5.96
C TYR A 54 -7.08 2.65 4.83
N VAL A 55 -7.62 2.48 3.62
CA VAL A 55 -6.80 2.26 2.42
C VAL A 55 -5.84 3.44 2.21
N GLN A 56 -6.33 4.68 2.36
CA GLN A 56 -5.50 5.87 2.23
C GLN A 56 -4.44 5.95 3.34
N TYR A 57 -4.80 5.64 4.58
CA TYR A 57 -3.87 5.55 5.70
C TYR A 57 -2.69 4.62 5.41
N GLU A 58 -2.93 3.42 4.89
CA GLU A 58 -1.87 2.47 4.55
C GLU A 58 -0.99 2.95 3.38
N LYS A 59 -1.57 3.64 2.39
CA LYS A 59 -0.81 4.27 1.30
C LYS A 59 0.12 5.37 1.81
N ASP A 60 -0.39 6.20 2.71
CA ASP A 60 0.37 7.30 3.30
C ASP A 60 1.49 6.76 4.21
N ASP A 61 1.20 5.77 5.05
CA ASP A 61 2.19 5.13 5.91
C ASP A 61 3.29 4.44 5.10
N ARG A 62 2.93 3.73 4.02
CA ARG A 62 3.89 3.18 3.07
C ARG A 62 4.79 4.27 2.45
N ALA A 63 4.23 5.42 2.07
CA ALA A 63 4.99 6.52 1.47
C ALA A 63 5.95 7.19 2.49
N ILE A 64 5.47 7.43 3.71
CA ILE A 64 6.30 7.91 4.84
C ILE A 64 7.44 6.93 5.08
N MET A 65 7.13 5.64 5.10
CA MET A 65 8.11 4.59 5.38
C MET A 65 9.17 4.49 4.29
N LEU A 66 8.79 4.62 3.02
CA LEU A 66 9.74 4.67 1.90
C LEU A 66 10.70 5.86 2.00
N ASN A 67 10.18 7.04 2.34
CA ASN A 67 10.99 8.23 2.57
C ASN A 67 11.95 8.06 3.77
N SER A 68 11.49 7.41 4.84
CA SER A 68 12.32 7.13 6.02
C SER A 68 13.42 6.12 5.72
N ALA A 69 13.11 5.03 5.02
CA ALA A 69 14.09 4.02 4.61
C ALA A 69 15.21 4.59 3.72
N GLN A 70 14.96 5.67 2.99
CA GLN A 70 15.99 6.34 2.19
C GLN A 70 16.99 7.13 3.05
N LYS A 71 16.55 7.70 4.18
CA LYS A 71 17.30 8.70 4.96
C LYS A 71 18.11 8.13 6.12
N ILE A 72 17.80 6.93 6.60
CA ILE A 72 18.47 6.35 7.77
C ILE A 72 19.69 5.50 7.40
N GLU A 73 20.49 5.11 8.40
CA GLU A 73 21.66 4.23 8.23
C GLU A 73 21.27 2.80 7.82
N VAL A 74 22.10 2.15 6.99
CA VAL A 74 21.81 0.82 6.42
C VAL A 74 21.51 -0.25 7.49
N SER A 75 22.27 -0.28 8.59
CA SER A 75 22.04 -1.24 9.68
C SER A 75 20.66 -1.08 10.35
N LYS A 76 20.17 0.17 10.46
CA LYS A 76 18.83 0.48 10.97
C LYS A 76 17.73 0.21 9.94
N LYS A 77 18.03 0.30 8.64
CA LYS A 77 17.08 -0.07 7.56
C LYS A 77 16.63 -1.51 7.67
N VAL A 78 17.59 -2.43 7.85
CA VAL A 78 17.30 -3.86 7.83
C VAL A 78 16.33 -4.25 8.95
N SER A 79 16.66 -3.92 10.20
CA SER A 79 15.84 -4.30 11.36
C SER A 79 14.45 -3.66 11.36
N MET A 80 14.36 -2.38 10.98
CA MET A 80 13.09 -1.68 10.84
C MET A 80 12.22 -2.29 9.75
N CYS A 81 12.79 -2.59 8.57
CA CYS A 81 12.03 -3.18 7.47
C CYS A 81 11.53 -4.60 7.82
N GLU A 82 12.32 -5.42 8.51
CA GLU A 82 11.89 -6.73 8.99
C GLU A 82 10.81 -6.66 10.07
N TYR A 83 10.89 -5.68 10.97
CA TYR A 83 9.87 -5.45 11.98
C TYR A 83 8.53 -5.06 11.33
N LEU A 84 8.55 -4.06 10.44
CA LEU A 84 7.33 -3.61 9.77
C LEU A 84 6.76 -4.67 8.82
N LYS A 85 7.63 -5.47 8.19
CA LYS A 85 7.17 -6.58 7.33
C LYS A 85 6.31 -7.55 8.12
N ARG A 86 6.68 -7.89 9.35
CA ARG A 86 5.87 -8.75 10.22
C ARG A 86 4.50 -8.15 10.50
N SER A 87 4.42 -6.85 10.79
CA SER A 87 3.13 -6.17 10.98
C SER A 87 2.26 -6.16 9.72
N VAL A 88 2.87 -5.96 8.53
CA VAL A 88 2.15 -6.07 7.24
C VAL A 88 1.68 -7.51 7.00
N ASP A 89 2.53 -8.50 7.30
CA ASP A 89 2.19 -9.92 7.17
C ASP A 89 1.01 -10.33 8.08
N GLU A 90 0.97 -9.81 9.32
CA GLU A 90 -0.15 -10.02 10.25
C GLU A 90 -1.47 -9.47 9.68
N LYS A 91 -1.45 -8.26 9.11
CA LYS A 91 -2.65 -7.68 8.46
C LYS A 91 -3.10 -8.50 7.25
N LEU A 92 -2.15 -8.95 6.42
CA LEU A 92 -2.43 -9.83 5.29
C LEU A 92 -3.03 -11.16 5.72
N GLN A 93 -2.54 -11.75 6.82
CA GLN A 93 -3.06 -12.99 7.39
C GLN A 93 -4.46 -12.80 7.95
N ALA A 94 -4.73 -11.68 8.64
CA ALA A 94 -6.06 -11.36 9.16
C ALA A 94 -7.08 -11.28 8.01
N LEU A 95 -6.77 -10.53 6.94
CA LEU A 95 -7.62 -10.42 5.75
C LEU A 95 -7.81 -11.75 4.99
N ALA A 96 -6.80 -12.62 5.02
CA ALA A 96 -6.90 -13.94 4.40
C ALA A 96 -7.79 -14.91 5.22
N SER A 97 -7.90 -14.68 6.53
CA SER A 97 -8.67 -15.52 7.44
C SER A 97 -10.12 -15.07 7.55
N ASP A 98 -10.36 -13.76 7.50
CA ASP A 98 -11.69 -13.14 7.61
C ASP A 98 -11.71 -11.80 6.83
N PRO A 99 -12.68 -11.54 5.94
CA PRO A 99 -12.85 -10.23 5.31
C PRO A 99 -13.08 -9.06 6.28
N HIS A 100 -13.47 -9.33 7.53
CA HIS A 100 -13.58 -8.37 8.65
C HIS A 100 -12.37 -8.40 9.60
N GLY A 101 -11.31 -9.15 9.27
CA GLY A 101 -10.18 -9.39 10.16
C GLY A 101 -9.40 -8.13 10.59
N LEU A 102 -9.69 -6.97 10.01
CA LEU A 102 -9.07 -5.70 10.38
C LEU A 102 -10.01 -4.70 11.07
N ASP A 103 -11.26 -5.05 11.36
CA ASP A 103 -12.27 -4.11 11.89
C ASP A 103 -11.80 -3.42 13.19
N ASP A 104 -11.23 -4.18 14.13
CA ASP A 104 -10.68 -3.64 15.38
C ASP A 104 -9.51 -2.68 15.13
N HIS A 105 -8.64 -3.01 14.17
CA HIS A 105 -7.51 -2.18 13.80
C HIS A 105 -7.98 -0.88 13.15
N ILE A 106 -8.95 -0.96 12.25
CA ILE A 106 -9.59 0.18 11.58
C ILE A 106 -10.23 1.12 12.62
N GLN A 107 -11.02 0.59 13.55
CA GLN A 107 -11.62 1.39 14.62
C GLN A 107 -10.57 2.08 15.50
N LYS A 108 -9.45 1.43 15.77
CA LYS A 108 -8.35 2.02 16.53
C LYS A 108 -7.73 3.21 15.80
N ILE A 109 -7.45 3.08 14.50
CA ILE A 109 -6.92 4.17 13.68
C ILE A 109 -7.93 5.31 13.55
N GLU A 110 -9.21 5.01 13.34
CA GLU A 110 -10.27 6.01 13.27
C GLU A 110 -10.35 6.83 14.56
N LYS A 111 -10.33 6.18 15.72
CA LYS A 111 -10.29 6.87 17.01
C LYS A 111 -9.05 7.76 17.13
N GLN A 112 -7.87 7.27 16.77
CA GLN A 112 -6.63 8.06 16.82
C GLN A 112 -6.70 9.31 15.94
N ASN A 113 -7.29 9.21 14.74
CA ASN A 113 -7.46 10.35 13.84
C ASN A 113 -8.49 11.37 14.35
N ASN A 114 -9.51 10.93 15.10
CA ASN A 114 -10.53 11.82 15.66
C ASN A 114 -10.06 12.63 16.89
N TYR A 115 -8.92 12.26 17.49
CA TYR A 115 -8.32 12.97 18.62
C TYR A 115 -7.17 13.91 18.23
N ASN A 116 -6.80 13.97 16.96
CA ASN A 116 -5.78 14.86 16.39
C ASN A 116 -6.42 15.95 15.52
#